data_AF-A0A158D144-F1
#
_entry.id   AF-A0A158D144-F1
#
_cell.length_a   1.000
_cell.length_b   1.000
_cell.length_c   1.000
_cell.angle_alpha   90.00
_cell.angle_beta   90.00
_cell.angle_gamma   90.00
#
_symmetry.space_group_name_H-M   'P 1'
#
loop_
_entity.id
_entity.type
_entity.pdbx_description
1 polymer ?
#
loop_
_entity_poly.entity_id
_entity_poly.type
_entity_poly.pdbx_seq_one_letter_code
_entity_poly.pdbx_strand_id
1 'polypeptide(L)' 'MRIYKCTNFTGFYPVGVAAVVVAECASAAEHLLNVALQAVGLPGDAQIGEEDAIDPAMPGIVMLRNGDY' A
#
# COMPACT_ATOMS: atom_id res chain seq x y z
N MET A 1 6.65 6.59 -13.19
CA MET A 1 5.81 5.65 -12.43
C MET A 1 6.67 4.89 -11.43
N ARG A 2 6.13 4.64 -10.24
CA ARG A 2 6.74 3.89 -9.13
C ARG A 2 5.69 2.96 -8.53
N ILE A 3 6.16 1.91 -7.86
CA ILE A 3 5.30 0.95 -7.16
C ILE A 3 5.48 1.23 -5.67
N TYR A 4 4.40 1.38 -4.91
CA TYR A 4 4.41 1.55 -3.46
C TYR A 4 3.68 0.38 -2.81
N LYS A 5 4.12 0.01 -1.61
CA LYS A 5 3.44 -0.97 -0.76
C LYS A 5 2.84 -0.29 0.47
N CYS A 6 1.70 -0.77 0.94
CA CYS A 6 1.14 -0.33 2.21
C CYS A 6 0.54 -1.51 2.96
N THR A 7 0.90 -1.66 4.23
CA THR A 7 0.49 -2.81 5.08
C THR A 7 -0.19 -2.40 6.38
N ASN A 8 -0.24 -1.10 6.67
CA ASN A 8 -0.58 -0.52 7.97
C ASN A 8 -1.93 0.23 8.03
N PHE A 9 -2.75 0.18 6.98
CA PHE A 9 -4.09 0.81 7.00
C PHE A 9 -5.05 0.07 7.94
N THR A 10 -5.99 0.80 8.56
CA THR A 10 -6.85 0.26 9.61
C THR A 10 -8.26 -0.11 9.12
N GLY A 11 -8.96 -0.91 9.93
CA GLY A 11 -10.37 -1.30 9.74
C GLY A 11 -10.58 -2.78 9.37
N PHE A 12 -11.84 -3.20 9.24
CA PHE A 12 -12.23 -4.60 8.97
C PHE A 12 -12.02 -4.96 7.49
N TYR A 13 -10.77 -5.01 7.08
CA TYR A 13 -10.37 -5.76 5.89
C TYR A 13 -10.03 -7.20 6.28
N PRO A 14 -10.06 -8.17 5.34
CA PRO A 14 -9.58 -9.52 5.62
C PRO A 14 -8.19 -9.45 6.27
N VAL A 15 -7.98 -10.20 7.34
CA VAL A 15 -6.66 -10.30 7.97
C VAL A 15 -5.69 -10.82 6.91
N GLY A 16 -4.63 -10.07 6.62
CA GLY A 16 -3.65 -10.46 5.60
C GLY A 16 -3.56 -9.54 4.37
N VAL A 17 -4.32 -8.45 4.27
CA VAL A 17 -4.29 -7.63 3.04
C VAL A 17 -3.17 -6.59 3.04
N ALA A 18 -2.38 -6.58 1.96
CA ALA A 18 -1.48 -5.49 1.64
C ALA A 18 -1.98 -4.79 0.37
N ALA A 19 -1.71 -3.49 0.27
CA ALA A 19 -1.99 -2.72 -0.95
C ALA A 19 -0.70 -2.55 -1.75
N VAL A 20 -0.81 -2.72 -3.06
CA VAL A 20 0.22 -2.35 -4.04
C VAL A 20 -0.36 -1.22 -4.88
N VAL A 21 0.31 -0.08 -4.91
CA VAL A 21 -0.17 1.14 -5.56
C VAL A 21 0.84 1.57 -6.61
N VAL A 22 0.37 1.83 -7.82
CA VAL A 22 1.21 2.36 -8.91
C VAL A 22 0.91 3.85 -9.07
N ALA A 23 1.90 4.71 -8.79
CA ALA A 23 1.73 6.16 -8.79
C ALA A 23 3.02 6.89 -9.20
N GLU A 24 2.94 8.20 -9.40
CA GLU A 24 4.11 9.03 -9.73
C GLU A 24 4.97 9.37 -8.50
N CYS A 25 4.33 9.62 -7.36
CA CYS A 25 4.94 10.01 -6.08
C CYS A 25 4.17 9.38 -4.90
N ALA A 26 4.77 9.40 -3.71
CA ALA A 26 4.15 8.85 -2.50
C ALA A 26 2.79 9.51 -2.18
N SER A 27 2.70 10.84 -2.31
CA SER A 27 1.44 11.57 -2.06
C SER A 27 0.29 11.17 -2.98
N ALA A 28 0.59 10.88 -4.26
CA ALA A 28 -0.41 10.38 -5.19
C ALA A 28 -0.82 8.94 -4.85
N ALA A 29 0.14 8.09 -4.43
CA ALA A 29 -0.16 6.74 -3.98
C ALA A 29 -1.06 6.73 -2.74
N GLU A 30 -0.75 7.57 -1.75
CA GLU A 30 -1.52 7.76 -0.53
C GLU A 30 -2.96 8.17 -0.85
N HIS A 31 -3.11 9.19 -1.72
CA HIS A 31 -4.43 9.64 -2.15
C HIS A 31 -5.25 8.54 -2.82
N LEU A 32 -4.65 7.82 -3.78
CA LEU A 32 -5.32 6.72 -4.50
C LEU A 32 -5.76 5.61 -3.55
N LEU A 33 -4.90 5.23 -2.60
CA LEU A 33 -5.23 4.20 -1.62
C LEU A 33 -6.36 4.65 -0.70
N ASN A 34 -6.30 5.87 -0.17
CA ASN A 34 -7.32 6.38 0.74
C ASN A 34 -8.70 6.53 0.06
N VAL A 35 -8.74 6.95 -1.21
CA VAL A 35 -9.97 6.95 -2.01
C VAL A 35 -10.52 5.52 -2.17
N ALA A 36 -9.66 4.54 -2.46
CA ALA A 36 -10.08 3.14 -2.60
C ALA A 36 -10.60 2.56 -1.27
N LEU A 37 -9.95 2.86 -0.15
CA LEU A 37 -10.37 2.44 1.18
C LEU A 37 -11.73 3.04 1.56
N GLN A 38 -11.95 4.32 1.29
CA GLN A 38 -13.23 4.97 1.57
C GLN A 38 -14.37 4.40 0.71
N ALA A 39 -14.09 4.04 -0.55
CA ALA A 39 -15.08 3.42 -1.43
C ALA A 39 -15.61 2.06 -0.92
N VAL A 40 -14.85 1.38 -0.07
CA VAL A 40 -15.22 0.10 0.56
C VAL A 40 -15.62 0.25 2.04
N GLY A 41 -15.82 1.50 2.50
CA GLY A 41 -16.29 1.79 3.86
C GLY A 41 -15.19 1.75 4.93
N LEU A 42 -13.91 1.82 4.55
CA LEU A 42 -12.79 1.93 5.47
C LEU A 42 -12.41 3.40 5.75
N PRO A 43 -11.65 3.68 6.83
CA PRO A 43 -11.35 5.05 7.26
C PRO A 43 -10.59 5.91 6.23
N GLY A 44 -9.76 5.29 5.39
CA GLY A 44 -8.87 6.02 4.48
C GLY A 44 -7.80 6.80 5.24
N ASP A 45 -7.14 6.12 6.19
CA ASP A 45 -6.07 6.63 7.05
C ASP A 45 -4.69 6.04 6.69
N ALA A 46 -4.56 5.47 5.49
CA ALA A 46 -3.29 4.94 5.02
C ALA A 46 -2.27 6.07 4.88
N GLN A 47 -1.04 5.77 5.30
CA GLN A 47 0.12 6.63 5.13
C GLN A 47 1.11 5.92 4.22
N ILE A 48 1.56 6.58 3.17
CA ILE A 48 2.57 6.05 2.24
C ILE A 48 3.73 7.05 2.16
N GLY A 49 4.93 6.58 2.51
CA GLY A 49 6.17 7.32 2.39
C GLY A 49 6.95 6.96 1.12
N GLU A 50 8.05 7.67 0.86
CA GLU A 50 8.95 7.32 -0.24
C GLU A 50 9.76 6.06 0.08
N GLU A 51 9.94 5.73 1.37
CA GLU A 51 10.52 4.48 1.86
C GLU A 51 9.68 3.23 1.51
N ASP A 52 8.40 3.42 1.19
CA ASP A 52 7.50 2.35 0.77
C ASP A 52 7.61 2.04 -0.73
N ALA A 53 8.43 2.79 -1.47
CA ALA A 53 8.67 2.53 -2.88
C ALA A 53 9.42 1.21 -3.08
N ILE A 54 8.92 0.39 -3.99
CA ILE A 54 9.59 -0.78 -4.54
C ILE A 54 10.34 -0.33 -5.79
N ASP A 55 11.65 -0.59 -5.84
CA ASP A 55 12.46 -0.33 -7.02
C ASP A 55 12.15 -1.37 -8.12
N PRO A 56 11.52 -0.98 -9.24
CA PRO A 56 11.19 -1.90 -10.31
C PRO A 56 12.41 -2.34 -11.12
N ALA A 57 13.57 -1.70 -10.97
CA ALA A 57 14.80 -2.05 -11.68
C ALA A 57 15.56 -3.21 -11.03
N MET A 58 15.26 -3.54 -9.78
CA MET A 58 15.92 -4.61 -9.05
C MET A 58 15.09 -5.91 -9.13
N PRO A 59 15.55 -6.94 -9.86
CA PRO A 59 14.84 -8.22 -9.91
C PRO A 59 14.85 -8.88 -8.54
N GLY A 60 13.66 -9.20 -8.01
CA GLY A 60 13.51 -9.79 -6.68
C GLY A 60 12.06 -10.06 -6.30
N ILE A 61 11.83 -10.52 -5.07
CA ILE A 61 10.51 -10.76 -4.49
C ILE A 61 10.39 -9.94 -3.21
N VAL A 62 9.32 -9.15 -3.09
CA VAL A 62 8.96 -8.43 -1.87
C VAL A 62 7.75 -9.12 -1.23
N MET A 63 7.98 -9.85 -0.14
CA MET A 63 6.89 -10.44 0.64
C MET A 63 6.30 -9.38 1.58
N LEU A 64 5.03 -9.01 1.37
CA LEU A 64 4.35 -7.99 2.17
C LEU A 64 3.74 -8.53 3.47
N ARG A 65 3.34 -9.81 3.45
CA ARG A 65 2.90 -10.56 4.63
C ARG A 65 3.35 -12.01 4.43
N ASN A 66 4.23 -12.50 5.29
CA ASN A 66 4.77 -13.86 5.25
C ASN A 66 4.00 -14.82 6.18
N GLY A 67 2.98 -14.35 6.90
CA GLY A 67 2.20 -15.19 7.81
C GLY A 67 2.92 -15.57 9.10
N ASP A 68 4.11 -15.03 9.36
CA ASP A 68 4.68 -14.98 10.71
C ASP A 68 3.90 -13.90 11.47
N TYR A 69 2.90 -14.33 12.23
CA TYR A 69 2.11 -13.51 13.14
C TYR A 69 2.70 -13.54 14.55
#